data_AF-A0AA96YZ89-F1
#
_entry.id   AF-A0AA96YZ89-F1
#
_cell.length_a   1.000
_cell.length_b   1.000
_cell.length_c   1.000
_cell.angle_alpha   90.00
_cell.angle_beta   90.00
_cell.angle_gamma   90.00
#
_symmetry.space_group_name_H-M   'P 1'
#
loop_
_entity.id
_entity.type
_entity.pdbx_description
1 polymer ?
#
loop_
_entity_poly.entity_id
_entity_poly.type
_entity_poly.pdbx_seq_one_letter_code
_entity_poly.pdbx_strand_id
1 'polypeptide(L)'
;MLNEQLPSRSKRILSYTIIFLTAVYPLHPAWGAAMTAADKNTQISQQNNVPIINIATPNGAGISHNKFQQFNVDKQGAVLNNATTNVNSQIAGQIKANTNLKGNAANLIINEVTGSSRSELQGKLEVAGKGANVLIANPNGITCNGCSFVNTPAITLTTGKPILDNKGALSAVEVKKGSVVIGANGMNTEAQTYADIISRATELNGQIKAKNLTLMQGTNRVDFQKGTVTPIAGEGAKPSISVDTKALGGMYANQVKLVSTESGVGINLSNVQANQHDLTLTVDGKITLAGNIQGKKDINVSTKNLQINANANVNAAKDITLATNTLANNGKVTAGKDMRVFADNVSNTGNSALIQAQDNLWMQKNAKGDLSTLIENKSGTIKTNAGDLVVRTKQLTNMSLNTHYKENTIQPTSTSKNLLIDRVREGGGNYDVVMNAKLVNPLPNKWFGVADFSNAFYKEGVLVNTGQSIYSDDSVRLGEIVSGGNAYLNGNQITNDNGIISAKKNLILTGNTLDNSQNIGWKKYTYKNYVIDPSNSGSGIVNIRNIKELILETHYKIQGDVFILELIDNVKQRKGYIQVRISSSILNIRSAVRTNYLLPHH
;
A
#
# COMPACT_ATOMS: atom_id res chain seq x y z
N MET A 1 15.04 22.03 20.38
CA MET A 1 15.22 21.50 21.75
C MET A 1 14.00 21.90 22.56
N LEU A 2 12.98 21.03 22.66
CA LEU A 2 11.90 21.22 23.61
C LEU A 2 12.27 20.47 24.89
N ASN A 3 12.31 21.21 25.99
CA ASN A 3 12.69 20.75 27.31
C ASN A 3 11.43 20.15 27.98
N GLU A 4 11.13 18.88 27.73
CA GLU A 4 10.06 18.20 28.46
C GLU A 4 10.54 17.87 29.88
N GLN A 5 9.99 18.55 30.88
CA GLN A 5 10.21 18.22 32.29
C GLN A 5 9.67 16.82 32.57
N LEU A 6 10.54 15.95 33.08
CA LEU A 6 10.19 14.62 33.56
C LEU A 6 9.09 14.72 34.64
N PRO A 7 8.06 13.85 34.60
CA PRO A 7 6.99 13.85 35.59
C PRO A 7 7.52 13.61 37.01
N SER A 8 6.86 14.21 38.00
CA SER A 8 7.25 14.15 39.43
C SER A 8 7.41 12.70 39.92
N ARG A 9 8.30 12.47 40.91
CA ARG A 9 8.55 11.14 41.49
C ARG A 9 7.25 10.43 41.93
N SER A 10 6.28 11.18 42.46
CA SER A 10 4.97 10.67 42.85
C SER A 10 4.15 10.11 41.66
N LYS A 11 4.18 10.78 40.50
CA LYS A 11 3.51 10.29 39.28
C LYS A 11 4.19 9.05 38.70
N ARG A 12 5.52 8.97 38.79
CA ARG A 12 6.28 7.79 38.32
C ARG A 12 6.02 6.57 39.20
N ILE A 13 5.97 6.74 40.52
CA ILE A 13 5.61 5.66 41.44
C ILE A 13 4.17 5.19 41.18
N LEU A 14 3.21 6.10 41.02
CA LEU A 14 1.82 5.74 40.70
C LEU A 14 1.73 4.97 39.38
N SER A 15 2.43 5.40 38.32
CA SER A 15 2.49 4.69 37.06
C SER A 15 3.13 3.30 37.18
N TYR A 16 4.22 3.15 37.95
CA TYR A 16 4.82 1.83 38.18
C TYR A 16 3.92 0.93 39.02
N THR A 17 3.17 1.49 39.97
CA THR A 17 2.21 0.73 40.78
C THR A 17 1.02 0.29 39.95
N ILE A 18 0.53 1.13 39.02
CA ILE A 18 -0.53 0.76 38.06
C ILE A 18 -0.01 -0.30 37.08
N ILE A 19 1.19 -0.13 36.52
CA ILE A 19 1.81 -1.14 35.63
C ILE A 19 1.97 -2.46 36.39
N PHE A 20 2.44 -2.43 37.63
CA PHE A 20 2.58 -3.63 38.46
C PHE A 20 1.24 -4.25 38.83
N LEU A 21 0.21 -3.46 39.17
CA LEU A 21 -1.14 -3.97 39.39
C LEU A 21 -1.74 -4.58 38.11
N THR A 22 -1.51 -4.00 36.93
CA THR A 22 -2.00 -4.54 35.65
C THR A 22 -1.21 -5.76 35.17
N ALA A 23 0.08 -5.86 35.49
CA ALA A 23 0.95 -6.96 35.09
C ALA A 23 0.93 -8.15 36.08
N VAL A 24 0.51 -7.92 37.33
CA VAL A 24 0.53 -8.91 38.43
C VAL A 24 -0.88 -9.16 38.98
N TYR A 25 -1.94 -8.91 38.20
CA TYR A 25 -3.15 -9.70 38.44
C TYR A 25 -2.78 -11.16 38.16
N PRO A 26 -2.81 -12.08 39.14
CA PRO A 26 -2.94 -13.48 38.78
C PRO A 26 -4.22 -13.56 37.95
N LEU A 27 -4.07 -13.88 36.66
CA LEU A 27 -5.07 -14.66 35.96
C LEU A 27 -5.20 -15.92 36.82
N HIS A 28 -6.08 -15.89 37.83
CA HIS A 28 -6.54 -17.10 38.45
C HIS A 28 -6.91 -18.01 37.27
N PRO A 29 -6.37 -19.24 37.17
CA PRO A 29 -6.93 -20.19 36.23
C PRO A 29 -8.40 -20.28 36.60
N ALA A 30 -9.27 -19.67 35.80
CA ALA A 30 -10.68 -19.93 35.87
C ALA A 30 -10.76 -21.41 35.56
N TRP A 31 -10.97 -22.23 36.59
CA TRP A 31 -11.59 -23.52 36.38
C TRP A 31 -12.81 -23.22 35.53
N GLY A 32 -12.80 -23.70 34.29
CA GLY A 32 -13.88 -23.45 33.35
C GLY A 32 -15.18 -23.79 34.07
N ALA A 33 -16.07 -22.80 34.20
CA ALA A 33 -17.33 -23.06 34.84
C ALA A 33 -18.00 -24.20 34.08
N ALA A 34 -18.46 -25.22 34.83
CA ALA A 34 -18.96 -26.46 34.25
C ALA A 34 -20.04 -26.15 33.20
N MET A 35 -20.01 -26.86 32.07
CA MET A 35 -21.03 -26.70 31.03
C MET A 35 -22.43 -26.96 31.64
N THR A 36 -23.36 -26.05 31.39
CA THR A 36 -24.70 -26.09 31.98
C THR A 36 -25.76 -25.86 30.91
N ALA A 37 -26.65 -26.84 30.73
CA ALA A 37 -27.81 -26.70 29.85
C ALA A 37 -28.82 -25.68 30.44
N ALA A 38 -29.50 -24.92 29.58
CA ALA A 38 -30.50 -23.95 29.98
C ALA A 38 -31.91 -24.55 30.14
N ASP A 39 -32.15 -25.73 29.55
CA ASP A 39 -33.42 -26.44 29.63
C ASP A 39 -33.20 -27.97 29.68
N LYS A 40 -34.30 -28.73 29.73
CA LYS A 40 -34.28 -30.20 29.83
C LYS A 40 -34.14 -30.91 28.48
N ASN A 41 -34.17 -30.19 27.36
CA ASN A 41 -34.11 -30.77 26.02
C ASN A 41 -32.70 -31.24 25.67
N THR A 42 -31.69 -30.59 26.25
CA THR A 42 -30.28 -30.98 26.16
C THR A 42 -29.84 -31.62 27.47
N GLN A 43 -29.22 -32.79 27.40
CA GLN A 43 -28.70 -33.49 28.59
C GLN A 43 -27.19 -33.57 28.52
N ILE A 44 -26.52 -33.28 29.63
CA ILE A 44 -25.07 -33.35 29.74
C ILE A 44 -24.74 -34.45 30.74
N SER A 45 -23.98 -35.43 30.30
CA SER A 45 -23.33 -36.42 31.15
C SER A 45 -21.82 -36.30 30.98
N GLN A 46 -21.06 -37.09 31.74
CA GLN A 46 -19.62 -37.20 31.55
C GLN A 46 -19.21 -38.66 31.46
N GLN A 47 -18.19 -38.93 30.65
CA GLN A 47 -17.53 -40.22 30.57
C GLN A 47 -16.04 -39.99 30.36
N ASN A 48 -15.19 -40.66 31.13
CA ASN A 48 -13.74 -40.46 31.08
C ASN A 48 -13.32 -38.97 31.20
N ASN A 49 -14.02 -38.22 32.06
CA ASN A 49 -13.88 -36.76 32.25
C ASN A 49 -14.20 -35.89 31.01
N VAL A 50 -14.74 -36.48 29.93
CA VAL A 50 -15.20 -35.75 28.75
C VAL A 50 -16.72 -35.53 28.86
N PRO A 51 -17.21 -34.28 28.76
CA PRO A 51 -18.63 -33.99 28.64
C PRO A 51 -19.23 -34.62 27.38
N ILE A 52 -20.33 -35.36 27.57
CA ILE A 52 -21.17 -35.89 26.50
C ILE A 52 -22.49 -35.13 26.54
N ILE A 53 -22.76 -34.39 25.46
CA ILE A 53 -23.97 -33.61 25.27
C ILE A 53 -24.91 -34.42 24.39
N ASN A 54 -25.92 -35.04 25.01
CA ASN A 54 -27.07 -35.55 24.29
C ASN A 54 -27.89 -34.37 23.79
N ILE A 55 -27.66 -34.02 22.52
CA ILE A 55 -28.31 -32.90 21.86
C ILE A 55 -29.83 -33.09 21.82
N ALA A 56 -30.56 -31.99 21.73
CA ALA A 56 -32.02 -31.97 21.63
C ALA A 56 -32.53 -32.66 20.37
N THR A 57 -33.78 -33.12 20.39
CA THR A 57 -34.47 -33.69 19.22
C THR A 57 -34.42 -32.70 18.04
N PRO A 58 -33.94 -33.12 16.86
CA PRO A 58 -33.96 -32.25 15.68
C PRO A 58 -35.40 -31.89 15.27
N ASN A 59 -35.61 -30.65 14.85
CA ASN A 59 -36.89 -30.21 14.31
C ASN A 59 -37.11 -30.70 12.87
N GLY A 60 -38.24 -30.32 12.24
CA GLY A 60 -38.58 -30.71 10.86
C GLY A 60 -37.58 -30.25 9.79
N ALA A 61 -36.72 -29.27 10.08
CA ALA A 61 -35.63 -28.83 9.21
C ALA A 61 -34.30 -29.58 9.48
N GLY A 62 -34.30 -30.56 10.39
CA GLY A 62 -33.11 -31.32 10.80
C GLY A 62 -32.17 -30.53 11.71
N ILE A 63 -32.65 -29.48 12.39
CA ILE A 63 -31.86 -28.65 13.30
C ILE A 63 -32.08 -29.10 14.74
N SER A 64 -31.00 -29.45 15.44
CA SER A 64 -30.99 -29.60 16.90
C SER A 64 -30.55 -28.27 17.53
N HIS A 65 -31.46 -27.61 18.24
CA HIS A 65 -31.19 -26.33 18.92
C HIS A 65 -31.04 -26.55 20.42
N ASN A 66 -29.81 -26.38 20.90
CA ASN A 66 -29.38 -26.62 22.26
C ASN A 66 -29.09 -25.28 22.93
N LYS A 67 -29.70 -25.04 24.10
CA LYS A 67 -29.51 -23.80 24.87
C LYS A 67 -28.69 -24.07 26.12
N PHE A 68 -27.75 -23.19 26.41
CA PHE A 68 -26.83 -23.31 27.54
C PHE A 68 -26.79 -22.04 28.37
N GLN A 69 -26.66 -22.17 29.69
CA GLN A 69 -26.25 -21.04 30.53
C GLN A 69 -24.75 -20.82 30.43
N GLN A 70 -23.97 -21.90 30.32
CA GLN A 70 -22.53 -21.86 30.07
C GLN A 70 -22.16 -22.97 29.08
N PHE A 71 -21.42 -22.61 28.03
CA PHE A 71 -20.89 -23.56 27.05
C PHE A 71 -19.39 -23.31 26.86
N ASN A 72 -18.59 -24.23 27.40
CA ASN A 72 -17.13 -24.22 27.33
C ASN A 72 -16.65 -25.59 26.85
N VAL A 73 -15.54 -25.62 26.11
CA VAL A 73 -14.86 -26.85 25.69
C VAL A 73 -13.45 -26.77 26.22
N ASP A 74 -13.18 -27.42 27.35
CA ASP A 74 -11.83 -27.46 27.92
C ASP A 74 -10.89 -28.36 27.09
N LYS A 75 -9.64 -28.49 27.53
CA LYS A 75 -8.59 -29.21 26.81
C LYS A 75 -8.90 -30.69 26.56
N GLN A 76 -9.63 -31.34 27.47
CA GLN A 76 -10.09 -32.72 27.30
C GLN A 76 -11.14 -32.88 26.18
N GLY A 77 -11.73 -31.77 25.72
CA GLY A 77 -12.74 -31.74 24.67
C GLY A 77 -14.16 -31.98 25.17
N ALA A 78 -15.10 -32.05 24.23
CA ALA A 78 -16.52 -32.33 24.47
C ALA A 78 -17.14 -33.05 23.27
N VAL A 79 -18.17 -33.87 23.51
CA VAL A 79 -18.85 -34.66 22.49
C VAL A 79 -20.31 -34.21 22.34
N LEU A 80 -20.70 -33.77 21.15
CA LEU A 80 -22.08 -33.63 20.73
C LEU A 80 -22.58 -35.00 20.25
N ASN A 81 -23.41 -35.66 21.04
CA ASN A 81 -23.93 -36.99 20.73
C ASN A 81 -25.09 -36.91 19.72
N ASN A 82 -24.76 -37.05 18.43
CA ASN A 82 -25.70 -37.11 17.30
C ASN A 82 -25.93 -38.57 16.83
N ALA A 83 -25.71 -39.55 17.70
CA ALA A 83 -25.76 -40.96 17.36
C ALA A 83 -27.15 -41.57 17.59
N THR A 84 -27.72 -42.19 16.55
CA THR A 84 -28.99 -42.93 16.61
C THR A 84 -28.81 -44.38 17.05
N THR A 85 -27.58 -44.86 17.10
CA THR A 85 -27.15 -46.17 17.61
C THR A 85 -25.95 -45.96 18.54
N ASN A 86 -25.54 -46.99 19.28
CA ASN A 86 -24.29 -46.93 20.04
C ASN A 86 -23.12 -46.73 19.07
N VAL A 87 -22.16 -45.87 19.43
CA VAL A 87 -20.99 -45.54 18.60
C VAL A 87 -19.75 -45.39 19.45
N ASN A 88 -18.58 -45.52 18.84
CA ASN A 88 -17.31 -45.22 19.49
C ASN A 88 -16.88 -43.79 19.14
N SER A 89 -16.95 -42.89 20.11
CA SER A 89 -16.41 -41.53 20.01
C SER A 89 -14.88 -41.56 20.04
N GLN A 90 -14.27 -40.65 19.30
CA GLN A 90 -12.81 -40.49 19.24
C GLN A 90 -12.22 -40.02 20.58
N ILE A 91 -12.96 -39.22 21.35
CA ILE A 91 -12.46 -38.64 22.61
C ILE A 91 -13.11 -39.20 23.88
N ALA A 92 -14.30 -39.81 23.81
CA ALA A 92 -15.01 -40.36 24.97
C ALA A 92 -15.10 -41.90 25.00
N GLY A 93 -14.68 -42.59 23.93
CA GLY A 93 -14.81 -44.05 23.80
C GLY A 93 -16.24 -44.47 23.44
N GLN A 94 -16.67 -45.67 23.87
CA GLN A 94 -18.03 -46.13 23.56
C GLN A 94 -19.09 -45.29 24.26
N ILE A 95 -19.97 -44.68 23.48
CA ILE A 95 -21.11 -43.92 23.97
C ILE A 95 -22.43 -44.55 23.50
N LYS A 96 -23.45 -44.47 24.34
CA LYS A 96 -24.80 -44.94 23.99
C LYS A 96 -25.47 -44.01 22.98
N ALA A 97 -26.41 -44.55 22.22
CA ALA A 97 -27.29 -43.77 21.36
C ALA A 97 -27.96 -42.63 22.15
N ASN A 98 -28.08 -41.46 21.53
CA ASN A 98 -28.82 -40.34 22.10
C ASN A 98 -30.33 -40.58 21.95
N THR A 99 -30.99 -40.87 23.07
CA THR A 99 -32.42 -41.17 23.14
C THR A 99 -33.30 -39.99 22.73
N ASN A 100 -32.81 -38.75 22.78
CA ASN A 100 -33.55 -37.57 22.32
C ASN A 100 -33.82 -37.60 20.81
N LEU A 101 -32.98 -38.28 20.02
CA LEU A 101 -33.04 -38.21 18.55
C LEU A 101 -34.22 -38.99 17.96
N LYS A 102 -34.80 -39.96 18.70
CA LYS A 102 -35.90 -40.82 18.22
C LYS A 102 -35.65 -41.41 16.82
N GLY A 103 -34.40 -41.81 16.54
CA GLY A 103 -33.96 -42.36 15.26
C GLY A 103 -33.53 -41.35 14.19
N ASN A 104 -33.69 -40.04 14.41
CA ASN A 104 -33.35 -39.00 13.44
C ASN A 104 -32.18 -38.14 13.94
N ALA A 105 -31.02 -38.25 13.29
CA ALA A 105 -29.87 -37.41 13.57
C ALA A 105 -30.01 -36.00 12.98
N ALA A 106 -29.44 -35.00 13.66
CA ALA A 106 -29.38 -33.63 13.20
C ALA A 106 -28.47 -33.48 11.97
N ASN A 107 -28.80 -32.54 11.10
CA ASN A 107 -27.92 -32.05 10.03
C ASN A 107 -27.18 -30.76 10.44
N LEU A 108 -27.78 -29.99 11.36
CA LEU A 108 -27.20 -28.80 11.98
C LEU A 108 -27.43 -28.84 13.49
N ILE A 109 -26.38 -28.60 14.26
CA ILE A 109 -26.41 -28.50 15.72
C ILE A 109 -26.11 -27.05 16.09
N ILE A 110 -27.10 -26.36 16.66
CA ILE A 110 -26.95 -25.02 17.22
C ILE A 110 -26.71 -25.15 18.71
N ASN A 111 -25.61 -24.59 19.20
CA ASN A 111 -25.30 -24.43 20.62
C ASN A 111 -25.38 -22.93 20.95
N GLU A 112 -26.49 -22.50 21.51
CA GLU A 112 -26.77 -21.10 21.86
C GLU A 112 -26.57 -20.87 23.36
N VAL A 113 -25.72 -19.93 23.73
CA VAL A 113 -25.55 -19.50 25.13
C VAL A 113 -26.53 -18.36 25.42
N THR A 114 -27.44 -18.60 26.36
CA THR A 114 -28.43 -17.64 26.86
C THR A 114 -28.02 -16.99 28.18
N GLY A 115 -26.98 -17.52 28.83
CA GLY A 115 -26.39 -16.93 30.03
C GLY A 115 -25.57 -15.67 29.73
N SER A 116 -24.86 -15.17 30.74
CA SER A 116 -24.08 -13.93 30.66
C SER A 116 -22.57 -14.14 30.45
N SER A 117 -22.10 -15.39 30.47
CA SER A 117 -20.68 -15.72 30.36
C SER A 117 -20.24 -15.91 28.91
N ARG A 118 -18.98 -15.55 28.64
CA ARG A 118 -18.25 -15.88 27.40
C ARG A 118 -18.03 -17.40 27.31
N SER A 119 -17.90 -17.90 26.08
CA SER A 119 -17.49 -19.29 25.81
C SER A 119 -15.98 -19.41 25.63
N GLU A 120 -15.36 -20.36 26.30
CA GLU A 120 -13.94 -20.72 26.16
C GLU A 120 -13.80 -22.07 25.46
N LEU A 121 -13.15 -22.10 24.29
CA LEU A 121 -12.95 -23.28 23.44
C LEU A 121 -11.45 -23.59 23.33
N GLN A 122 -10.98 -24.55 24.11
CA GLN A 122 -9.57 -24.91 24.30
C GLN A 122 -9.23 -26.35 23.89
N GLY A 123 -10.20 -27.12 23.40
CA GLY A 123 -10.02 -28.52 23.01
C GLY A 123 -10.84 -28.93 21.79
N LYS A 124 -10.96 -30.25 21.62
CA LYS A 124 -11.71 -30.86 20.51
C LYS A 124 -13.21 -30.83 20.79
N LEU A 125 -14.01 -30.40 19.82
CA LEU A 125 -15.46 -30.63 19.81
C LEU A 125 -15.79 -31.70 18.76
N GLU A 126 -16.28 -32.85 19.22
CA GLU A 126 -16.63 -33.98 18.36
C GLU A 126 -18.14 -34.08 18.15
N VAL A 127 -18.59 -34.32 16.92
CA VAL A 127 -19.94 -34.83 16.65
C VAL A 127 -19.89 -36.34 16.55
N ALA A 128 -20.42 -37.06 17.54
CA ALA A 128 -20.45 -38.52 17.51
C ALA A 128 -21.68 -39.03 16.74
N GLY A 129 -21.51 -40.09 15.95
CA GLY A 129 -22.56 -40.62 15.07
C GLY A 129 -22.55 -39.93 13.69
N LYS A 130 -23.74 -39.56 13.19
CA LYS A 130 -23.85 -38.88 11.90
C LYS A 130 -23.21 -37.48 11.99
N GLY A 131 -22.29 -37.17 11.08
CA GLY A 131 -21.68 -35.84 11.01
C GLY A 131 -22.72 -34.75 10.74
N ALA A 132 -22.52 -33.57 11.34
CA ALA A 132 -23.44 -32.44 11.26
C ALA A 132 -22.67 -31.11 11.23
N ASN A 133 -23.26 -30.08 10.62
CA ASN A 133 -22.75 -28.73 10.76
C ASN A 133 -22.95 -28.26 12.20
N VAL A 134 -22.04 -27.43 12.71
CA VAL A 134 -22.11 -26.90 14.08
C VAL A 134 -22.09 -25.39 14.05
N LEU A 135 -23.00 -24.77 14.81
CA LEU A 135 -23.02 -23.33 15.05
C LEU A 135 -22.94 -23.09 16.56
N ILE A 136 -21.95 -22.34 17.02
CA ILE A 136 -21.79 -21.93 18.42
C ILE A 136 -22.10 -20.44 18.50
N ALA A 137 -23.20 -20.11 19.17
CA ALA A 137 -23.70 -18.74 19.32
C ALA A 137 -23.56 -18.26 20.76
N ASN A 138 -22.77 -17.21 20.99
CA ASN A 138 -22.67 -16.58 22.30
C ASN A 138 -22.50 -15.06 22.16
N PRO A 139 -23.57 -14.26 22.39
CA PRO A 139 -23.50 -12.80 22.33
C PRO A 139 -22.55 -12.14 23.32
N ASN A 140 -22.13 -12.84 24.38
CA ASN A 140 -21.12 -12.34 25.33
C ASN A 140 -19.69 -12.51 24.80
N GLY A 141 -19.51 -13.30 23.73
CA GLY A 141 -18.25 -13.54 23.06
C GLY A 141 -17.83 -15.00 23.06
N ILE A 142 -16.79 -15.31 22.26
CA ILE A 142 -16.20 -16.66 22.14
C ILE A 142 -14.69 -16.55 22.06
N THR A 143 -13.96 -17.27 22.90
CA THR A 143 -12.50 -17.46 22.77
C THR A 143 -12.24 -18.84 22.19
N CYS A 144 -11.48 -18.93 21.11
CA CYS A 144 -10.90 -20.19 20.63
C CYS A 144 -9.38 -20.15 20.83
N ASN A 145 -8.84 -21.05 21.63
CA ASN A 145 -7.40 -21.13 21.89
C ASN A 145 -6.93 -22.58 21.75
N GLY A 146 -6.70 -23.00 20.51
CA GLY A 146 -6.39 -24.40 20.16
C GLY A 146 -7.65 -25.24 19.91
N CYS A 147 -8.79 -24.61 19.62
CA CYS A 147 -10.01 -25.36 19.31
C CYS A 147 -9.88 -26.07 17.95
N SER A 148 -10.48 -27.27 17.88
CA SER A 148 -10.56 -28.08 16.66
C SER A 148 -11.84 -28.92 16.66
N PHE A 149 -12.28 -29.35 15.48
CA PHE A 149 -13.60 -29.95 15.30
C PHE A 149 -13.52 -31.29 14.58
N VAL A 150 -14.22 -32.28 15.10
CA VAL A 150 -14.23 -33.66 14.60
C VAL A 150 -15.61 -33.99 14.06
N ASN A 151 -15.65 -34.64 12.88
CA ASN A 151 -16.89 -35.06 12.21
C ASN A 151 -17.91 -33.90 12.00
N THR A 152 -17.36 -32.70 11.78
CA THR A 152 -18.11 -31.47 11.58
C THR A 152 -17.75 -30.95 10.19
N PRO A 153 -18.63 -31.04 9.17
CA PRO A 153 -18.31 -30.58 7.81
C PRO A 153 -18.14 -29.05 7.71
N ALA A 154 -18.92 -28.28 8.48
CA ALA A 154 -18.81 -26.83 8.59
C ALA A 154 -18.99 -26.37 10.03
N ILE A 155 -18.22 -25.34 10.43
CA ILE A 155 -18.27 -24.73 11.75
C ILE A 155 -18.54 -23.22 11.64
N THR A 156 -19.47 -22.72 12.44
CA THR A 156 -19.74 -21.29 12.58
C THR A 156 -19.55 -20.87 14.04
N LEU A 157 -18.63 -19.93 14.28
CA LEU A 157 -18.52 -19.24 15.58
C LEU A 157 -19.21 -17.89 15.45
N THR A 158 -20.19 -17.61 16.30
CA THR A 158 -20.92 -16.35 16.21
C THR A 158 -21.22 -15.71 17.56
N THR A 159 -21.18 -14.37 17.59
CA THR A 159 -21.74 -13.58 18.71
C THR A 159 -23.13 -13.06 18.40
N GLY A 160 -23.73 -13.50 17.30
CA GLY A 160 -25.09 -13.19 16.94
C GLY A 160 -26.08 -14.20 17.49
N LYS A 161 -27.33 -13.76 17.60
CA LYS A 161 -28.46 -14.61 17.97
C LYS A 161 -28.97 -15.34 16.72
N PRO A 162 -29.11 -16.67 16.74
CA PRO A 162 -29.73 -17.42 15.64
C PRO A 162 -31.23 -17.10 15.54
N ILE A 163 -31.71 -16.87 14.32
CA ILE A 163 -33.11 -16.60 14.00
C ILE A 163 -33.64 -17.75 13.15
N LEU A 164 -34.59 -18.50 13.69
CA LEU A 164 -35.30 -19.55 12.97
C LEU A 164 -36.54 -18.96 12.27
N ASP A 165 -36.88 -19.48 11.09
CA ASP A 165 -38.14 -19.14 10.42
C ASP A 165 -39.33 -19.91 11.02
N ASN A 166 -40.52 -19.66 10.47
CA ASN A 166 -41.76 -20.32 10.90
C ASN A 166 -41.79 -21.84 10.64
N LYS A 167 -40.88 -22.38 9.82
CA LYS A 167 -40.70 -23.82 9.56
C LYS A 167 -39.59 -24.41 10.43
N GLY A 168 -38.95 -23.60 11.27
CA GLY A 168 -37.85 -24.00 12.15
C GLY A 168 -36.49 -24.07 11.47
N ALA A 169 -36.34 -23.66 10.21
CA ALA A 169 -35.04 -23.61 9.55
C ALA A 169 -34.26 -22.35 9.98
N LEU A 170 -32.92 -22.41 9.97
CA LEU A 170 -32.08 -21.26 10.27
C LEU A 170 -32.19 -20.23 9.13
N SER A 171 -32.83 -19.11 9.42
CA SER A 171 -33.05 -18.02 8.45
C SER A 171 -31.91 -17.00 8.50
N ALA A 172 -31.50 -16.60 9.70
CA ALA A 172 -30.48 -15.58 9.87
C ALA A 172 -29.71 -15.70 11.19
N VAL A 173 -28.63 -14.92 11.30
CA VAL A 173 -27.95 -14.62 12.56
C VAL A 173 -27.90 -13.11 12.74
N GLU A 174 -28.28 -12.62 13.91
CA GLU A 174 -28.29 -11.18 14.25
C GLU A 174 -27.20 -10.84 15.26
N VAL A 175 -26.17 -10.12 14.80
CA VAL A 175 -25.03 -9.67 15.59
C VAL A 175 -25.25 -8.23 16.03
N LYS A 176 -25.33 -8.03 17.35
CA LYS A 176 -25.41 -6.68 17.97
C LYS A 176 -24.19 -6.30 18.80
N LYS A 177 -23.51 -7.29 19.38
CA LYS A 177 -22.36 -7.11 20.29
C LYS A 177 -21.49 -8.36 20.32
N GLY A 178 -20.49 -8.34 21.19
CA GLY A 178 -19.60 -9.47 21.46
C GLY A 178 -18.44 -9.56 20.48
N SER A 179 -17.35 -10.18 20.91
CA SER A 179 -16.16 -10.42 20.10
C SER A 179 -15.81 -11.90 20.04
N VAL A 180 -15.17 -12.32 18.95
CA VAL A 180 -14.45 -13.60 18.88
C VAL A 180 -12.96 -13.34 19.08
N VAL A 181 -12.30 -14.15 19.90
CA VAL A 181 -10.85 -14.05 20.14
C VAL A 181 -10.22 -15.36 19.75
N ILE A 182 -9.29 -15.32 18.80
CA ILE A 182 -8.43 -16.45 18.48
C ILE A 182 -7.16 -16.30 19.31
N GLY A 183 -6.99 -17.15 20.31
CA GLY A 183 -5.85 -17.17 21.21
C GLY A 183 -4.56 -17.62 20.53
N ALA A 184 -3.46 -17.61 21.30
CA ALA A 184 -2.12 -17.90 20.79
C ALA A 184 -1.98 -19.30 20.14
N ASN A 185 -2.74 -20.30 20.62
CA ASN A 185 -2.73 -21.65 20.04
C ASN A 185 -3.56 -21.76 18.75
N GLY A 186 -4.23 -20.69 18.33
CA GLY A 186 -4.94 -20.61 17.05
C GLY A 186 -6.25 -21.37 16.98
N MET A 187 -6.73 -21.55 15.76
CA MET A 187 -7.94 -22.29 15.38
C MET A 187 -7.63 -23.17 14.18
N ASN A 188 -7.77 -24.49 14.32
CA ASN A 188 -7.58 -25.42 13.19
C ASN A 188 -8.92 -25.95 12.68
N THR A 189 -9.21 -25.61 11.43
CA THR A 189 -10.41 -26.01 10.67
C THR A 189 -10.07 -26.59 9.30
N GLU A 190 -8.85 -27.11 9.10
CA GLU A 190 -8.42 -27.70 7.83
C GLU A 190 -9.20 -28.99 7.48
N ALA A 191 -9.79 -29.65 8.48
CA ALA A 191 -10.68 -30.80 8.28
C ALA A 191 -12.07 -30.38 7.76
N GLN A 192 -12.51 -29.16 8.07
CA GLN A 192 -13.81 -28.62 7.69
C GLN A 192 -13.77 -28.08 6.26
N THR A 193 -14.91 -28.15 5.55
CA THR A 193 -15.05 -27.50 4.23
C THR A 193 -15.17 -25.99 4.38
N TYR A 194 -15.90 -25.53 5.41
CA TYR A 194 -16.14 -24.12 5.70
C TYR A 194 -15.95 -23.82 7.19
N ALA A 195 -15.34 -22.67 7.45
CA ALA A 195 -15.25 -22.07 8.78
C ALA A 195 -15.71 -20.60 8.69
N ASP A 196 -16.76 -20.27 9.43
CA ASP A 196 -17.32 -18.92 9.46
C ASP A 196 -17.17 -18.30 10.85
N ILE A 197 -16.75 -17.04 10.89
CA ILE A 197 -16.76 -16.21 12.09
C ILE A 197 -17.69 -15.03 11.85
N ILE A 198 -18.82 -15.01 12.56
CA ILE A 198 -19.87 -14.00 12.40
C ILE A 198 -20.00 -13.24 13.73
N SER A 199 -19.34 -12.09 13.87
CA SER A 199 -19.27 -11.39 15.16
C SER A 199 -19.24 -9.88 15.00
N ARG A 200 -19.30 -9.12 16.09
CA ARG A 200 -19.14 -7.66 15.95
C ARG A 200 -17.68 -7.30 15.69
N ALA A 201 -16.77 -7.97 16.40
CA ALA A 201 -15.34 -7.81 16.22
C ALA A 201 -14.60 -9.14 16.44
N THR A 202 -13.44 -9.32 15.80
CA THR A 202 -12.56 -10.46 16.00
C THR A 202 -11.12 -10.02 16.25
N GLU A 203 -10.49 -10.60 17.27
CA GLU A 203 -9.06 -10.43 17.55
C GLU A 203 -8.31 -11.73 17.24
N LEU A 204 -7.18 -11.65 16.54
CA LEU A 204 -6.36 -12.80 16.17
C LEU A 204 -4.98 -12.68 16.82
N ASN A 205 -4.81 -13.38 17.93
CA ASN A 205 -3.53 -13.55 18.63
C ASN A 205 -2.74 -14.77 18.14
N GLY A 206 -3.40 -15.69 17.44
CA GLY A 206 -2.80 -16.86 16.81
C GLY A 206 -3.37 -17.12 15.41
N GLN A 207 -2.92 -18.20 14.79
CA GLN A 207 -3.26 -18.52 13.40
C GLN A 207 -4.65 -19.15 13.28
N ILE A 208 -5.39 -18.77 12.25
CA ILE A 208 -6.53 -19.56 11.74
C ILE A 208 -6.04 -20.36 10.55
N LYS A 209 -6.25 -21.68 10.57
CA LYS A 209 -6.02 -22.58 9.44
C LYS A 209 -7.36 -23.15 8.98
N ALA A 210 -7.71 -23.00 7.70
CA ALA A 210 -9.03 -23.40 7.18
C ALA A 210 -8.95 -23.85 5.72
N LYS A 211 -9.98 -24.53 5.20
CA LYS A 211 -10.17 -24.63 3.74
C LYS A 211 -10.78 -23.33 3.20
N ASN A 212 -12.01 -23.02 3.57
CA ASN A 212 -12.67 -21.78 3.18
C ASN A 212 -13.04 -21.00 4.45
N LEU A 213 -12.52 -19.79 4.57
CA LEU A 213 -12.71 -18.93 5.74
C LEU A 213 -13.54 -17.70 5.38
N THR A 214 -14.68 -17.53 6.06
CA THR A 214 -15.47 -16.29 5.98
C THR A 214 -15.49 -15.56 7.31
N LEU A 215 -15.18 -14.27 7.30
CA LEU A 215 -15.38 -13.37 8.42
C LEU A 215 -16.47 -12.37 8.06
N MET A 216 -17.55 -12.30 8.84
CA MET A 216 -18.61 -11.31 8.71
C MET A 216 -18.69 -10.49 10.00
N GLN A 217 -18.28 -9.24 9.90
CA GLN A 217 -17.99 -8.39 11.05
C GLN A 217 -18.82 -7.12 11.07
N GLY A 218 -18.99 -6.57 12.27
CA GLY A 218 -19.87 -5.45 12.54
C GLY A 218 -21.25 -5.88 13.01
N THR A 219 -22.16 -4.91 13.08
CA THR A 219 -23.53 -5.11 13.57
C THR A 219 -24.45 -5.45 12.42
N ASN A 220 -24.78 -6.74 12.29
CA ASN A 220 -25.37 -7.29 11.08
C ASN A 220 -26.52 -8.25 11.34
N ARG A 221 -27.48 -8.25 10.43
CA ARG A 221 -28.27 -9.43 10.11
C ARG A 221 -27.63 -10.13 8.92
N VAL A 222 -27.14 -11.34 9.15
CA VAL A 222 -26.65 -12.25 8.11
C VAL A 222 -27.79 -13.17 7.73
N ASP A 223 -28.38 -12.97 6.55
CA ASP A 223 -29.51 -13.75 6.05
C ASP A 223 -29.00 -14.86 5.13
N PHE A 224 -29.18 -16.11 5.54
CA PHE A 224 -28.67 -17.28 4.80
C PHE A 224 -29.55 -17.66 3.62
N GLN A 225 -30.83 -17.26 3.62
CA GLN A 225 -31.76 -17.55 2.52
C GLN A 225 -31.52 -16.60 1.35
N LYS A 226 -31.23 -15.32 1.65
CA LYS A 226 -30.95 -14.29 0.63
C LYS A 226 -29.47 -14.15 0.30
N GLY A 227 -28.58 -14.70 1.12
CA GLY A 227 -27.13 -14.54 0.97
C GLY A 227 -26.66 -13.09 1.21
N THR A 228 -27.39 -12.33 2.01
CA THR A 228 -27.15 -10.89 2.23
C THR A 228 -26.66 -10.59 3.63
N VAL A 229 -25.79 -9.58 3.76
CA VAL A 229 -25.36 -9.02 5.04
C VAL A 229 -25.90 -7.59 5.13
N THR A 230 -26.84 -7.35 6.03
CA THR A 230 -27.49 -6.03 6.19
C THR A 230 -27.17 -5.45 7.57
N PRO A 231 -26.69 -4.19 7.66
CA PRO A 231 -26.44 -3.55 8.94
C PRO A 231 -27.69 -3.48 9.83
N ILE A 232 -27.51 -3.65 11.15
CA ILE A 232 -28.55 -3.46 12.17
C ILE A 232 -28.01 -2.59 13.31
N ALA A 233 -28.88 -2.14 14.22
CA ALA A 233 -28.45 -1.37 15.38
C ALA A 233 -27.57 -2.20 16.34
N GLY A 234 -26.41 -1.65 16.70
CA GLY A 234 -25.49 -2.24 17.67
C GLY A 234 -25.83 -1.96 19.13
N GLU A 235 -25.28 -2.77 20.04
CA GLU A 235 -25.40 -2.60 21.48
C GLU A 235 -24.03 -2.29 22.12
N GLY A 236 -23.97 -1.30 23.01
CA GLY A 236 -22.73 -0.90 23.68
C GLY A 236 -21.77 -0.08 22.80
N ALA A 237 -20.57 0.18 23.32
CA ALA A 237 -19.59 1.03 22.66
C ALA A 237 -19.18 0.49 21.28
N LYS A 238 -19.11 1.39 20.31
CA LYS A 238 -18.65 1.09 18.96
C LYS A 238 -17.14 0.80 18.95
N PRO A 239 -16.68 -0.35 18.44
CA PRO A 239 -15.25 -0.63 18.34
C PRO A 239 -14.59 0.27 17.28
N SER A 240 -13.30 0.57 17.45
CA SER A 240 -12.50 1.24 16.42
C SER A 240 -12.07 0.29 15.30
N ILE A 241 -11.82 -0.97 15.66
CA ILE A 241 -11.35 -2.03 14.77
C ILE A 241 -12.24 -3.26 14.94
N SER A 242 -12.67 -3.83 13.81
CA SER A 242 -13.54 -5.01 13.74
C SER A 242 -12.76 -6.30 13.49
N VAL A 243 -11.57 -6.22 12.91
CA VAL A 243 -10.63 -7.35 12.81
C VAL A 243 -9.24 -6.84 13.09
N ASP A 244 -8.58 -7.41 14.10
CA ASP A 244 -7.22 -7.03 14.47
C ASP A 244 -6.31 -8.26 14.58
N THR A 245 -5.40 -8.40 13.61
CA THR A 245 -4.36 -9.44 13.66
C THR A 245 -3.14 -8.92 14.40
N LYS A 246 -2.80 -9.55 15.53
CA LYS A 246 -1.57 -9.25 16.27
C LYS A 246 -0.36 -9.93 15.61
N ALA A 247 0.83 -9.71 16.16
CA ALA A 247 2.10 -10.15 15.57
C ALA A 247 2.18 -11.67 15.24
N LEU A 248 1.62 -12.52 16.10
CA LEU A 248 1.56 -13.98 15.92
C LEU A 248 0.27 -14.45 15.24
N GLY A 249 -0.65 -13.52 14.96
CA GLY A 249 -1.89 -13.78 14.26
C GLY A 249 -1.67 -13.99 12.76
N GLY A 250 -2.67 -14.59 12.12
CA GLY A 250 -2.71 -14.75 10.67
C GLY A 250 -3.88 -15.62 10.22
N MET A 251 -4.17 -15.58 8.92
CA MET A 251 -5.23 -16.38 8.31
C MET A 251 -4.63 -17.16 7.14
N TYR A 252 -4.75 -18.48 7.18
CA TYR A 252 -4.18 -19.39 6.20
C TYR A 252 -5.29 -20.31 5.71
N ALA A 253 -5.78 -20.05 4.49
CA ALA A 253 -6.88 -20.82 3.92
C ALA A 253 -6.74 -21.01 2.41
N ASN A 254 -7.54 -21.90 1.82
CA ASN A 254 -7.64 -21.97 0.34
C ASN A 254 -8.34 -20.73 -0.21
N GLN A 255 -9.33 -20.21 0.50
CA GLN A 255 -10.05 -18.97 0.22
C GLN A 255 -10.26 -18.17 1.51
N VAL A 256 -10.14 -16.84 1.43
CA VAL A 256 -10.48 -15.93 2.53
C VAL A 256 -11.44 -14.85 2.02
N LYS A 257 -12.60 -14.73 2.67
CA LYS A 257 -13.57 -13.66 2.46
C LYS A 257 -13.81 -12.91 3.76
N LEU A 258 -13.62 -11.60 3.75
CA LEU A 258 -13.86 -10.74 4.91
C LEU A 258 -14.81 -9.62 4.51
N VAL A 259 -15.93 -9.53 5.22
CA VAL A 259 -16.91 -8.45 5.10
C VAL A 259 -17.01 -7.76 6.47
N SER A 260 -16.80 -6.45 6.51
CA SER A 260 -17.05 -5.63 7.70
C SER A 260 -17.91 -4.42 7.33
N THR A 261 -19.07 -4.32 7.95
CA THR A 261 -20.15 -3.42 7.50
C THR A 261 -20.39 -2.24 8.44
N GLU A 262 -19.81 -2.25 9.64
CA GLU A 262 -20.05 -1.19 10.61
C GLU A 262 -19.30 0.08 10.17
N SER A 263 -20.02 1.04 9.61
CA SER A 263 -19.47 2.26 9.00
C SER A 263 -18.41 2.94 9.87
N GLY A 264 -17.22 3.19 9.32
CA GLY A 264 -16.09 3.82 9.99
C GLY A 264 -15.26 2.89 10.89
N VAL A 265 -15.68 1.64 11.10
CA VAL A 265 -14.89 0.65 11.84
C VAL A 265 -13.89 0.01 10.89
N GLY A 266 -12.60 0.08 11.25
CA GLY A 266 -11.53 -0.43 10.40
C GLY A 266 -11.20 -1.90 10.60
N ILE A 267 -10.23 -2.39 9.85
CA ILE A 267 -9.51 -3.64 10.10
C ILE A 267 -8.01 -3.43 9.99
N ASN A 268 -7.25 -4.20 10.78
CA ASN A 268 -5.81 -4.33 10.67
C ASN A 268 -5.49 -5.80 10.38
N LEU A 269 -4.89 -6.05 9.22
CA LEU A 269 -4.52 -7.39 8.78
C LEU A 269 -3.01 -7.52 8.58
N SER A 270 -2.49 -8.64 9.04
CA SER A 270 -1.13 -9.12 8.87
C SER A 270 -1.18 -10.61 8.61
N ASN A 271 -0.33 -11.09 7.71
CA ASN A 271 -0.14 -12.52 7.43
C ASN A 271 -1.42 -13.24 6.98
N VAL A 272 -1.96 -12.83 5.82
CA VAL A 272 -3.14 -13.46 5.20
C VAL A 272 -2.71 -14.22 3.96
N GLN A 273 -3.07 -15.50 3.84
CA GLN A 273 -2.73 -16.34 2.70
C GLN A 273 -3.97 -17.09 2.20
N ALA A 274 -4.38 -16.81 0.97
CA ALA A 274 -5.38 -17.56 0.21
C ALA A 274 -4.66 -18.47 -0.81
N ASN A 275 -4.56 -19.77 -0.50
CA ASN A 275 -3.63 -20.72 -1.12
C ASN A 275 -4.13 -21.34 -2.44
N GLN A 276 -5.42 -21.27 -2.76
CA GLN A 276 -5.96 -21.88 -3.99
C GLN A 276 -6.90 -20.95 -4.77
N HIS A 277 -7.53 -19.99 -4.09
CA HIS A 277 -8.55 -19.11 -4.64
C HIS A 277 -8.25 -17.65 -4.31
N ASP A 278 -9.28 -16.81 -4.37
CA ASP A 278 -9.17 -15.37 -4.22
C ASP A 278 -9.15 -14.96 -2.74
N LEU A 279 -8.56 -13.79 -2.49
CA LEU A 279 -8.71 -13.05 -1.24
C LEU A 279 -9.66 -11.88 -1.50
N THR A 280 -10.78 -11.82 -0.78
CA THR A 280 -11.76 -10.72 -0.90
C THR A 280 -11.92 -9.99 0.42
N LEU A 281 -11.70 -8.68 0.40
CA LEU A 281 -11.87 -7.79 1.55
C LEU A 281 -12.89 -6.69 1.20
N THR A 282 -13.98 -6.60 1.94
CA THR A 282 -15.00 -5.55 1.78
C THR A 282 -15.28 -4.91 3.12
N VAL A 283 -14.87 -3.65 3.29
CA VAL A 283 -14.88 -2.99 4.60
C VAL A 283 -15.46 -1.58 4.46
N ASP A 284 -16.51 -1.25 5.20
CA ASP A 284 -17.06 0.11 5.24
C ASP A 284 -16.25 1.04 6.16
N GLY A 285 -14.92 1.05 6.00
CA GLY A 285 -13.99 1.68 6.95
C GLY A 285 -12.59 1.82 6.39
N LYS A 286 -11.58 1.78 7.27
CA LYS A 286 -10.17 1.75 6.88
C LYS A 286 -9.66 0.30 6.88
N ILE A 287 -8.92 -0.10 5.86
CA ILE A 287 -8.11 -1.32 5.87
C ILE A 287 -6.65 -0.92 6.05
N THR A 288 -5.98 -1.48 7.04
CA THR A 288 -4.52 -1.41 7.18
C THR A 288 -3.92 -2.78 6.92
N LEU A 289 -3.02 -2.88 5.93
CA LEU A 289 -2.32 -4.12 5.59
C LEU A 289 -0.85 -4.02 6.03
N ALA A 290 -0.36 -5.07 6.67
CA ALA A 290 1.03 -5.27 7.10
C ALA A 290 1.48 -6.71 6.81
N GLY A 291 2.78 -6.99 6.92
CA GLY A 291 3.31 -8.34 6.73
C GLY A 291 2.99 -8.92 5.34
N ASN A 292 2.77 -10.22 5.24
CA ASN A 292 2.50 -10.87 3.96
C ASN A 292 0.99 -11.03 3.69
N ILE A 293 0.51 -10.51 2.58
CA ILE A 293 -0.88 -10.66 2.11
C ILE A 293 -0.83 -11.33 0.74
N GLN A 294 -1.30 -12.58 0.63
CA GLN A 294 -1.11 -13.40 -0.56
C GLN A 294 -2.43 -13.98 -1.07
N GLY A 295 -2.64 -13.91 -2.39
CA GLY A 295 -3.73 -14.57 -3.09
C GLY A 295 -3.19 -15.44 -4.24
N LYS A 296 -3.54 -16.73 -4.26
CA LYS A 296 -3.11 -17.65 -5.33
C LYS A 296 -3.80 -17.37 -6.66
N LYS A 297 -4.96 -16.74 -6.63
CA LYS A 297 -5.62 -16.16 -7.80
C LYS A 297 -5.63 -14.64 -7.64
N ASP A 298 -6.79 -14.05 -7.35
CA ASP A 298 -6.98 -12.61 -7.35
C ASP A 298 -7.02 -12.06 -5.91
N ILE A 299 -6.63 -10.79 -5.76
CA ILE A 299 -6.89 -10.01 -4.54
C ILE A 299 -7.87 -8.89 -4.89
N ASN A 300 -9.04 -8.90 -4.24
CA ASN A 300 -10.08 -7.90 -4.41
C ASN A 300 -10.30 -7.14 -3.10
N VAL A 301 -10.07 -5.84 -3.11
CA VAL A 301 -10.21 -4.97 -1.93
C VAL A 301 -11.20 -3.86 -2.24
N SER A 302 -12.21 -3.71 -1.40
CA SER A 302 -13.18 -2.61 -1.43
C SER A 302 -13.26 -1.96 -0.06
N THR A 303 -12.88 -0.68 0.04
CA THR A 303 -12.80 0.04 1.33
C THR A 303 -13.00 1.54 1.16
N LYS A 304 -13.16 2.31 2.24
CA LYS A 304 -13.12 3.78 2.15
C LYS A 304 -11.67 4.28 2.09
N ASN A 305 -10.80 3.72 2.93
CA ASN A 305 -9.38 4.07 2.99
C ASN A 305 -8.55 2.79 3.02
N LEU A 306 -7.49 2.73 2.21
CA LEU A 306 -6.55 1.62 2.16
C LEU A 306 -5.15 2.11 2.51
N GLN A 307 -4.59 1.57 3.58
CA GLN A 307 -3.20 1.80 4.02
C GLN A 307 -2.40 0.51 3.82
N ILE A 308 -1.33 0.59 3.05
CA ILE A 308 -0.34 -0.48 2.90
C ILE A 308 0.93 -0.04 3.62
N ASN A 309 1.24 -0.67 4.76
CA ASN A 309 2.38 -0.29 5.59
C ASN A 309 3.71 -0.63 4.91
N ALA A 310 4.80 0.01 5.36
CA ALA A 310 6.12 -0.17 4.76
C ALA A 310 6.66 -1.60 4.78
N ASN A 311 6.24 -2.40 5.75
CA ASN A 311 6.59 -3.81 5.87
C ASN A 311 5.58 -4.76 5.18
N ALA A 312 4.59 -4.21 4.48
CA ALA A 312 3.57 -5.00 3.80
C ALA A 312 4.07 -5.49 2.42
N ASN A 313 3.76 -6.73 2.10
CA ASN A 313 3.92 -7.34 0.78
C ASN A 313 2.59 -7.95 0.37
N VAL A 314 1.86 -7.25 -0.50
CA VAL A 314 0.59 -7.67 -1.08
C VAL A 314 0.87 -8.28 -2.45
N ASN A 315 0.62 -9.57 -2.60
CA ASN A 315 0.95 -10.32 -3.81
C ASN A 315 -0.22 -11.19 -4.27
N ALA A 316 -0.67 -10.99 -5.51
CA ALA A 316 -1.60 -11.90 -6.19
C ALA A 316 -0.88 -12.59 -7.33
N ALA A 317 -1.08 -13.91 -7.50
CA ALA A 317 -0.49 -14.62 -8.64
C ALA A 317 -1.20 -14.31 -9.97
N LYS A 318 -2.40 -13.73 -9.91
CA LYS A 318 -3.13 -13.19 -11.06
C LYS A 318 -3.39 -11.70 -10.85
N ASP A 319 -4.65 -11.30 -10.66
CA ASP A 319 -5.05 -9.90 -10.76
C ASP A 319 -5.22 -9.26 -9.37
N ILE A 320 -4.99 -7.94 -9.28
CA ILE A 320 -5.33 -7.15 -8.09
C ILE A 320 -6.33 -6.06 -8.47
N THR A 321 -7.43 -5.97 -7.73
CA THR A 321 -8.36 -4.83 -7.80
C THR A 321 -8.45 -4.15 -6.44
N LEU A 322 -8.07 -2.86 -6.41
CA LEU A 322 -8.17 -2.00 -5.23
C LEU A 322 -9.21 -0.91 -5.50
N ALA A 323 -10.38 -1.00 -4.87
CA ALA A 323 -11.43 0.02 -4.91
C ALA A 323 -11.46 0.76 -3.57
N THR A 324 -11.06 2.03 -3.56
CA THR A 324 -10.95 2.85 -2.35
C THR A 324 -11.18 4.33 -2.63
N ASN A 325 -11.49 5.16 -1.64
CA ASN A 325 -11.43 6.62 -1.87
C ASN A 325 -9.98 7.10 -1.81
N THR A 326 -9.22 6.59 -0.85
CA THR A 326 -7.80 6.91 -0.66
C THR A 326 -6.94 5.65 -0.59
N LEU A 327 -5.81 5.66 -1.29
CA LEU A 327 -4.76 4.65 -1.20
C LEU A 327 -3.47 5.31 -0.72
N ALA A 328 -2.98 4.91 0.45
CA ALA A 328 -1.65 5.26 0.93
C ALA A 328 -0.78 3.99 0.91
N ASN A 329 0.14 3.91 -0.05
CA ASN A 329 1.08 2.81 -0.20
C ASN A 329 2.49 3.22 0.25
N ASN A 330 3.00 2.52 1.26
CA ASN A 330 4.39 2.60 1.69
C ASN A 330 5.14 1.27 1.51
N GLY A 331 4.43 0.19 1.15
CA GLY A 331 4.95 -1.17 0.98
C GLY A 331 4.85 -1.65 -0.46
N LYS A 332 4.83 -2.97 -0.66
CA LYS A 332 4.81 -3.58 -1.99
C LYS A 332 3.44 -4.13 -2.34
N VAL A 333 2.95 -3.80 -3.53
CA VAL A 333 1.73 -4.35 -4.12
C VAL A 333 2.08 -4.87 -5.51
N THR A 334 1.99 -6.18 -5.71
CA THR A 334 2.41 -6.85 -6.95
C THR A 334 1.32 -7.78 -7.47
N ALA A 335 0.88 -7.57 -8.71
CA ALA A 335 0.00 -8.48 -9.44
C ALA A 335 0.82 -9.31 -10.44
N GLY A 336 0.60 -10.63 -10.47
CA GLY A 336 1.19 -11.55 -11.44
C GLY A 336 0.62 -11.41 -12.86
N LYS A 337 -0.48 -10.66 -13.01
CA LYS A 337 -1.10 -10.27 -14.27
C LYS A 337 -1.47 -8.79 -14.24
N ASP A 338 -2.77 -8.46 -14.26
CA ASP A 338 -3.29 -7.10 -14.35
C ASP A 338 -3.52 -6.48 -12.96
N MET A 339 -3.46 -5.16 -12.88
CA MET A 339 -3.83 -4.43 -11.68
C MET A 339 -4.77 -3.25 -12.00
N ARG A 340 -5.82 -3.11 -11.20
CA ARG A 340 -6.77 -2.01 -11.25
C ARG A 340 -6.78 -1.28 -9.91
N VAL A 341 -6.34 -0.03 -9.92
CA VAL A 341 -6.41 0.88 -8.78
C VAL A 341 -7.48 1.90 -9.06
N PHE A 342 -8.64 1.71 -8.42
CA PHE A 342 -9.77 2.63 -8.43
C PHE A 342 -9.73 3.49 -7.16
N ALA A 343 -9.14 4.67 -7.25
CA ALA A 343 -8.98 5.59 -6.13
C ALA A 343 -9.07 7.06 -6.50
N ASP A 344 -9.70 7.88 -5.65
CA ASP A 344 -9.73 9.33 -5.86
C ASP A 344 -8.40 9.99 -5.52
N ASN A 345 -7.70 9.49 -4.49
CA ASN A 345 -6.38 9.95 -4.11
C ASN A 345 -5.44 8.76 -3.90
N VAL A 346 -4.28 8.78 -4.54
CA VAL A 346 -3.22 7.77 -4.38
C VAL A 346 -1.94 8.45 -3.93
N SER A 347 -1.31 7.95 -2.88
CA SER A 347 0.04 8.31 -2.47
C SER A 347 0.88 7.04 -2.41
N ASN A 348 1.91 6.96 -3.27
CA ASN A 348 2.92 5.91 -3.28
C ASN A 348 4.24 6.51 -2.78
N THR A 349 4.57 6.27 -1.50
CA THR A 349 5.62 7.05 -0.83
C THR A 349 6.67 6.16 -0.17
N GLY A 350 7.93 6.41 -0.54
CA GLY A 350 9.12 5.81 0.05
C GLY A 350 9.72 4.69 -0.81
N ASN A 351 10.98 4.37 -0.52
CA ASN A 351 11.82 3.51 -1.37
C ASN A 351 11.32 2.08 -1.54
N SER A 352 10.58 1.58 -0.54
CA SER A 352 9.98 0.25 -0.56
C SER A 352 8.59 0.26 -1.19
N ALA A 353 8.04 1.45 -1.49
CA ALA A 353 6.71 1.63 -2.02
C ALA A 353 6.68 1.24 -3.50
N LEU A 354 6.08 0.10 -3.79
CA LEU A 354 5.97 -0.48 -5.12
C LEU A 354 4.51 -0.75 -5.45
N ILE A 355 4.06 -0.28 -6.61
CA ILE A 355 2.82 -0.70 -7.27
C ILE A 355 3.24 -1.31 -8.61
N GLN A 356 3.13 -2.62 -8.75
CA GLN A 356 3.60 -3.34 -9.94
C GLN A 356 2.56 -4.31 -10.48
N ALA A 357 2.30 -4.22 -11.78
CA ALA A 357 1.62 -5.28 -12.54
C ALA A 357 2.61 -5.99 -13.47
N GLN A 358 2.40 -7.28 -13.71
CA GLN A 358 3.16 -7.99 -14.74
C GLN A 358 2.71 -7.53 -16.14
N ASP A 359 1.40 -7.51 -16.36
CA ASP A 359 0.78 -7.16 -17.62
C ASP A 359 0.37 -5.68 -17.57
N ASN A 360 -0.91 -5.36 -17.37
CA ASN A 360 -1.40 -3.99 -17.46
C ASN A 360 -1.73 -3.38 -16.09
N LEU A 361 -1.57 -2.07 -15.96
CA LEU A 361 -1.93 -1.31 -14.77
C LEU A 361 -2.83 -0.14 -15.13
N TRP A 362 -4.02 -0.08 -14.53
CA TRP A 362 -4.92 1.08 -14.61
C TRP A 362 -5.00 1.77 -13.26
N MET A 363 -4.75 3.09 -13.25
CA MET A 363 -4.93 3.95 -12.07
C MET A 363 -5.87 5.10 -12.42
N GLN A 364 -7.07 5.08 -11.86
CA GLN A 364 -8.16 6.01 -12.17
C GLN A 364 -9.16 6.06 -11.01
N LYS A 365 -10.15 6.97 -11.03
CA LYS A 365 -11.10 7.09 -9.90
C LYS A 365 -12.01 5.88 -9.74
N ASN A 366 -12.50 5.34 -10.86
CA ASN A 366 -13.48 4.25 -10.87
C ASN A 366 -13.46 3.53 -12.22
N ALA A 367 -14.25 2.47 -12.35
CA ALA A 367 -14.31 1.65 -13.58
C ALA A 367 -14.79 2.40 -14.83
N LYS A 368 -15.46 3.56 -14.69
CA LYS A 368 -15.90 4.39 -15.84
C LYS A 368 -14.78 5.21 -16.46
N GLY A 369 -13.61 5.28 -15.81
CA GLY A 369 -12.49 6.08 -16.29
C GLY A 369 -12.55 7.54 -15.89
N ASP A 370 -13.30 7.88 -14.84
CA ASP A 370 -13.28 9.22 -14.26
C ASP A 370 -11.87 9.55 -13.73
N LEU A 371 -11.48 10.83 -13.80
CA LEU A 371 -10.19 11.28 -13.30
C LEU A 371 -10.14 11.21 -11.77
N SER A 372 -9.09 10.59 -11.22
CA SER A 372 -8.70 10.78 -9.82
C SER A 372 -8.43 12.26 -9.52
N THR A 373 -8.54 12.68 -8.26
CA THR A 373 -8.13 14.02 -7.86
C THR A 373 -6.61 14.15 -7.89
N LEU A 374 -5.91 13.21 -7.26
CA LEU A 374 -4.44 13.22 -7.16
C LEU A 374 -3.88 11.80 -7.24
N ILE A 375 -2.84 11.63 -8.04
CA ILE A 375 -1.95 10.47 -7.98
C ILE A 375 -0.55 11.00 -7.73
N GLU A 376 0.01 10.63 -6.59
CA GLU A 376 1.31 11.09 -6.13
C GLU A 376 2.25 9.89 -5.95
N ASN A 377 3.43 9.99 -6.55
CA ASN A 377 4.53 9.06 -6.40
C ASN A 377 5.75 9.82 -5.86
N LYS A 378 6.19 9.46 -4.65
CA LYS A 378 7.23 10.15 -3.88
C LYS A 378 8.35 9.17 -3.53
N SER A 379 9.41 9.13 -4.33
CA SER A 379 10.49 8.14 -4.24
C SER A 379 10.03 6.67 -4.22
N GLY A 380 8.82 6.40 -4.72
CA GLY A 380 8.29 5.06 -4.92
C GLY A 380 8.34 4.67 -6.40
N THR A 381 7.96 3.43 -6.68
CA THR A 381 7.89 2.91 -8.05
C THR A 381 6.45 2.50 -8.39
N ILE A 382 5.95 3.00 -9.51
CA ILE A 382 4.72 2.57 -10.17
C ILE A 382 5.13 1.98 -11.52
N LYS A 383 4.84 0.70 -11.77
CA LYS A 383 5.30 0.09 -13.02
C LYS A 383 4.47 -1.06 -13.56
N THR A 384 4.65 -1.30 -14.86
CA THR A 384 4.34 -2.58 -15.50
C THR A 384 5.62 -3.25 -16.00
N ASN A 385 5.68 -4.59 -16.01
CA ASN A 385 6.83 -5.30 -16.57
C ASN A 385 6.73 -5.52 -18.08
N ALA A 386 5.54 -5.86 -18.59
CA ALA A 386 5.33 -6.21 -20.00
C ALA A 386 4.21 -5.41 -20.68
N GLY A 387 3.11 -5.14 -20.00
CA GLY A 387 1.92 -4.50 -20.58
C GLY A 387 1.84 -2.99 -20.37
N ASP A 388 0.67 -2.44 -20.66
CA ASP A 388 0.45 -1.01 -20.73
C ASP A 388 0.15 -0.39 -19.36
N LEU A 389 0.55 0.86 -19.17
CA LEU A 389 0.24 1.67 -18.00
C LEU A 389 -0.76 2.76 -18.40
N VAL A 390 -1.90 2.83 -17.71
CA VAL A 390 -2.91 3.87 -17.91
C VAL A 390 -3.13 4.61 -16.60
N VAL A 391 -2.92 5.92 -16.61
CA VAL A 391 -3.12 6.81 -15.47
C VAL A 391 -4.10 7.92 -15.86
N ARG A 392 -5.15 8.11 -15.07
CA ARG A 392 -6.19 9.12 -15.30
C ARG A 392 -6.46 9.91 -14.03
N THR A 393 -5.96 11.13 -13.97
CA THR A 393 -6.02 11.99 -12.79
C THR A 393 -6.18 13.46 -13.17
N LYS A 394 -6.57 14.33 -12.24
CA LYS A 394 -6.47 15.78 -12.43
C LYS A 394 -5.03 16.23 -12.20
N GLN A 395 -4.39 15.69 -11.17
CA GLN A 395 -3.00 16.00 -10.84
C GLN A 395 -2.19 14.70 -10.73
N LEU A 396 -1.11 14.61 -11.50
CA LEU A 396 -0.09 13.57 -11.38
C LEU A 396 1.20 14.21 -10.88
N THR A 397 1.71 13.77 -9.74
CA THR A 397 2.99 14.26 -9.22
C THR A 397 3.95 13.09 -9.03
N ASN A 398 5.05 13.11 -9.75
CA ASN A 398 6.15 12.16 -9.60
C ASN A 398 7.38 12.92 -9.10
N MET A 399 7.84 12.62 -7.88
CA MET A 399 8.92 13.40 -7.27
C MET A 399 9.85 12.57 -6.39
N SER A 400 11.04 13.10 -6.14
CA SER A 400 11.91 12.61 -5.06
C SER A 400 11.52 13.22 -3.70
N LEU A 401 11.53 12.42 -2.63
CA LEU A 401 11.36 12.86 -1.24
C LEU A 401 12.57 13.67 -0.73
N ASN A 402 13.76 13.39 -1.26
CA ASN A 402 15.01 14.04 -0.85
C ASN A 402 15.59 14.82 -2.03
N THR A 403 15.81 16.12 -1.85
CA THR A 403 16.39 17.03 -2.85
C THR A 403 17.77 17.56 -2.44
N HIS A 404 18.51 16.82 -1.62
CA HIS A 404 19.83 17.24 -1.13
C HIS A 404 20.90 17.11 -2.23
N TYR A 405 21.03 18.12 -3.09
CA TYR A 405 22.11 18.15 -4.06
C TYR A 405 23.45 18.47 -3.39
N LYS A 406 24.53 17.78 -3.80
CA LYS A 406 25.90 18.13 -3.43
C LYS A 406 26.53 18.93 -4.58
N GLU A 407 27.06 20.11 -4.27
CA GLU A 407 27.90 20.87 -5.21
C GLU A 407 29.29 20.19 -5.29
N ASN A 408 29.59 19.57 -6.43
CA ASN A 408 30.91 19.03 -6.72
C ASN A 408 31.69 20.01 -7.58
N THR A 409 32.61 20.75 -6.97
CA THR A 409 33.49 21.69 -7.66
C THR A 409 34.55 20.95 -8.47
N ILE A 410 34.60 21.22 -9.77
CA ILE A 410 35.62 20.73 -10.69
C ILE A 410 36.81 21.68 -10.62
N GLN A 411 38.02 21.13 -10.49
CA GLN A 411 39.24 21.91 -10.49
C GLN A 411 39.63 22.32 -11.92
N PRO A 412 39.91 23.60 -12.18
CA PRO A 412 40.40 24.04 -13.48
C PRO A 412 41.78 23.44 -13.77
N THR A 413 42.02 23.07 -15.03
CA THR A 413 43.24 22.33 -15.44
C THR A 413 44.11 23.06 -16.44
N SER A 414 43.57 24.03 -17.18
CA SER A 414 44.24 24.70 -18.29
C SER A 414 45.03 25.94 -17.84
N THR A 415 46.14 26.19 -18.54
CA THR A 415 46.88 27.47 -18.53
C THR A 415 47.02 28.04 -19.95
N SER A 416 46.32 27.44 -20.92
CA SER A 416 46.39 27.82 -22.34
C SER A 416 45.75 29.18 -22.56
N LYS A 417 46.56 30.14 -23.01
CA LYS A 417 46.15 31.52 -23.30
C LYS A 417 46.54 31.90 -24.72
N ASN A 418 45.70 32.69 -25.36
CA ASN A 418 46.02 33.39 -26.59
C ASN A 418 45.93 34.89 -26.30
N LEU A 419 47.08 35.55 -26.18
CA LEU A 419 47.15 36.99 -25.91
C LEU A 419 47.14 37.83 -27.19
N LEU A 420 47.10 37.22 -28.37
CA LEU A 420 46.95 37.97 -29.61
C LEU A 420 45.58 38.63 -29.63
N ILE A 421 45.56 39.96 -29.67
CA ILE A 421 44.32 40.74 -29.77
C ILE A 421 43.92 40.86 -31.23
N ASP A 422 44.85 41.30 -32.08
CA ASP A 422 44.60 41.50 -33.50
C ASP A 422 45.92 41.45 -34.27
N ARG A 423 45.83 41.13 -35.57
CA ARG A 423 46.94 41.20 -36.51
C ARG A 423 46.48 41.99 -37.72
N VAL A 424 46.98 43.23 -37.81
CA VAL A 424 46.66 44.11 -38.93
C VAL A 424 47.82 44.07 -39.92
N ARG A 425 47.52 43.71 -41.17
CA ARG A 425 48.45 43.89 -42.28
C ARG A 425 48.23 45.28 -42.85
N GLU A 426 49.27 46.11 -42.80
CA GLU A 426 49.19 47.47 -43.35
C GLU A 426 49.01 47.39 -44.88
N GLY A 427 48.11 48.21 -45.43
CA GLY A 427 47.76 48.18 -46.85
C GLY A 427 48.97 48.46 -47.75
N GLY A 428 49.55 47.40 -48.31
CA GLY A 428 50.69 47.47 -49.24
C GLY A 428 52.07 47.14 -48.64
N GLY A 429 52.18 46.74 -47.36
CA GLY A 429 53.46 46.44 -46.70
C GLY A 429 53.76 44.94 -46.47
N ASN A 430 55.06 44.60 -46.38
CA ASN A 430 55.61 43.26 -46.09
C ASN A 430 55.67 42.90 -44.58
N TYR A 431 55.05 43.69 -43.70
CA TYR A 431 55.15 43.51 -42.24
C TYR A 431 53.75 43.41 -41.59
N ASP A 432 53.61 42.47 -40.64
CA ASP A 432 52.39 42.29 -39.85
C ASP A 432 52.53 43.11 -38.54
N VAL A 433 51.56 43.98 -38.23
CA VAL A 433 51.46 44.62 -36.91
C VAL A 433 50.71 43.67 -35.98
N VAL A 434 51.44 43.12 -35.01
CA VAL A 434 50.90 42.16 -34.04
C VAL A 434 50.59 42.87 -32.73
N MET A 435 49.31 42.92 -32.37
CA MET A 435 48.86 43.52 -31.12
C MET A 435 48.63 42.43 -30.07
N ASN A 436 49.42 42.46 -29.00
CA ASN A 436 49.27 41.52 -27.87
C ASN A 436 48.69 42.21 -26.63
N ALA A 437 47.86 41.48 -25.90
CA ALA A 437 47.30 41.90 -24.63
C ALA A 437 48.37 41.90 -23.54
N LYS A 438 48.47 43.03 -22.81
CA LYS A 438 49.13 43.12 -21.52
C LYS A 438 48.07 43.04 -20.42
N LEU A 439 48.15 41.98 -19.63
CA LEU A 439 47.25 41.76 -18.50
C LEU A 439 47.67 42.65 -17.33
N VAL A 440 46.82 43.60 -16.94
CA VAL A 440 47.06 44.42 -15.74
C VAL A 440 46.75 43.62 -14.48
N ASN A 441 45.69 42.81 -14.53
CA ASN A 441 45.40 41.80 -13.54
C ASN A 441 45.78 40.43 -14.10
N PRO A 442 46.58 39.62 -13.38
CA PRO A 442 46.98 38.31 -13.88
C PRO A 442 45.77 37.40 -14.11
N LEU A 443 45.92 36.45 -15.04
CA LEU A 443 44.99 35.31 -15.13
C LEU A 443 45.09 34.49 -13.83
N PRO A 444 44.01 33.79 -13.42
CA PRO A 444 44.10 32.81 -12.34
C PRO A 444 45.15 31.75 -12.63
N ASN A 445 45.63 31.07 -11.59
CA ASN A 445 46.66 30.03 -11.74
C ASN A 445 46.25 28.92 -12.73
N LYS A 446 44.96 28.57 -12.79
CA LYS A 446 44.37 27.66 -13.78
C LYS A 446 42.93 28.09 -14.12
N TRP A 447 42.46 27.75 -15.33
CA TRP A 447 41.07 27.95 -15.79
C TRP A 447 40.60 26.77 -16.66
N PHE A 448 39.38 26.83 -17.17
CA PHE A 448 38.85 25.87 -18.15
C PHE A 448 38.95 26.42 -19.58
N GLY A 449 39.38 25.58 -20.52
CA GLY A 449 39.50 25.96 -21.93
C GLY A 449 40.68 26.92 -22.21
N VAL A 450 40.55 27.74 -23.24
CA VAL A 450 41.56 28.73 -23.63
C VAL A 450 41.10 30.12 -23.23
N ALA A 451 41.96 30.89 -22.55
CA ALA A 451 41.75 32.32 -22.35
C ALA A 451 42.11 33.04 -23.66
N ASP A 452 41.11 33.27 -24.51
CA ASP A 452 41.31 33.77 -25.87
C ASP A 452 40.95 35.26 -26.00
N PHE A 453 41.99 36.07 -26.14
CA PHE A 453 41.90 37.52 -26.30
C PHE A 453 41.82 37.96 -27.77
N SER A 454 41.73 37.02 -28.72
CA SER A 454 41.54 37.35 -30.13
C SER A 454 40.30 38.22 -30.34
N ASN A 455 40.43 39.22 -31.21
CA ASN A 455 39.40 40.18 -31.55
C ASN A 455 38.78 40.89 -30.33
N ALA A 456 39.52 41.02 -29.22
CA ALA A 456 38.97 41.58 -27.98
C ALA A 456 38.45 43.02 -28.13
N PHE A 457 38.95 43.79 -29.12
CA PHE A 457 38.42 45.13 -29.45
C PHE A 457 36.94 45.14 -29.82
N TYR A 458 36.46 44.03 -30.39
CA TYR A 458 35.09 43.89 -30.86
C TYR A 458 34.21 43.11 -29.87
N LYS A 459 34.72 42.83 -28.66
CA LYS A 459 34.01 42.11 -27.61
C LYS A 459 33.72 43.05 -26.45
N GLU A 460 32.55 42.92 -25.81
CA GLU A 460 32.22 43.63 -24.56
C GLU A 460 33.04 43.12 -23.34
N GLY A 461 33.89 42.13 -23.56
CA GLY A 461 34.84 41.58 -22.61
C GLY A 461 35.21 40.13 -22.95
N VAL A 462 36.34 39.66 -22.40
CA VAL A 462 36.83 38.29 -22.56
C VAL A 462 36.47 37.49 -21.31
N LEU A 463 35.55 36.54 -21.47
CA LEU A 463 35.12 35.66 -20.39
C LEU A 463 36.08 34.48 -20.22
N VAL A 464 36.78 34.43 -19.09
CA VAL A 464 37.63 33.30 -18.71
C VAL A 464 36.89 32.46 -17.68
N ASN A 465 36.67 31.18 -17.99
CA ASN A 465 35.97 30.26 -17.09
C ASN A 465 36.87 29.82 -15.94
N THR A 466 36.65 30.38 -14.75
CA THR A 466 37.50 30.15 -13.57
C THR A 466 36.94 29.12 -12.61
N GLY A 467 35.72 28.66 -12.81
CA GLY A 467 35.08 27.68 -11.93
C GLY A 467 33.97 26.92 -12.64
N GLN A 468 33.91 25.62 -12.39
CA GLN A 468 32.81 24.76 -12.78
C GLN A 468 32.40 23.94 -11.56
N SER A 469 31.10 23.89 -11.28
CA SER A 469 30.55 22.92 -10.32
C SER A 469 29.47 22.11 -11.00
N ILE A 470 29.40 20.82 -10.68
CA ILE A 470 28.27 19.94 -11.03
C ILE A 470 27.50 19.64 -9.76
N TYR A 471 26.20 19.85 -9.80
CA TYR A 471 25.32 19.39 -8.75
C TYR A 471 24.95 17.93 -9.01
N SER A 472 25.43 17.04 -8.17
CA SER A 472 25.11 15.61 -8.24
C SER A 472 24.74 15.12 -6.85
N ASP A 473 23.93 14.08 -6.78
CA ASP A 473 23.66 13.43 -5.51
C ASP A 473 23.48 11.93 -5.74
N ASP A 474 24.38 11.15 -5.14
CA ASP A 474 24.40 9.68 -5.18
C ASP A 474 23.28 9.06 -4.31
N SER A 475 22.55 9.89 -3.56
CA SER A 475 21.50 9.50 -2.63
C SER A 475 20.08 9.90 -3.05
N VAL A 476 19.90 10.58 -4.20
CA VAL A 476 18.54 10.89 -4.68
C VAL A 476 17.82 9.62 -5.06
N ARG A 477 16.61 9.48 -4.52
CA ARG A 477 15.72 8.37 -4.82
C ARG A 477 14.57 8.90 -5.63
N LEU A 478 14.67 8.70 -6.93
CA LEU A 478 13.73 9.21 -7.89
C LEU A 478 12.37 8.52 -7.68
N GLY A 479 11.28 9.27 -7.87
CA GLY A 479 9.99 8.65 -8.14
C GLY A 479 10.03 8.02 -9.52
N GLU A 480 9.65 6.75 -9.66
CA GLU A 480 9.64 6.05 -10.94
C GLU A 480 8.22 5.70 -11.37
N ILE A 481 7.86 6.08 -12.60
CA ILE A 481 6.64 5.66 -13.28
C ILE A 481 7.05 5.05 -14.63
N VAL A 482 7.01 3.72 -14.73
CA VAL A 482 7.63 2.99 -15.86
C VAL A 482 6.65 1.99 -16.47
N SER A 483 6.45 2.06 -17.79
CA SER A 483 5.68 1.04 -18.52
C SER A 483 6.56 0.07 -19.29
N GLY A 484 6.29 -1.24 -19.15
CA GLY A 484 6.84 -2.29 -19.99
C GLY A 484 6.27 -2.32 -21.43
N GLY A 485 5.14 -1.64 -21.64
CA GLY A 485 4.47 -1.47 -22.93
C GLY A 485 4.36 0.03 -23.26
N ASN A 486 3.14 0.48 -23.56
CA ASN A 486 2.80 1.89 -23.73
C ASN A 486 2.36 2.51 -22.39
N ALA A 487 2.68 3.78 -22.18
CA ALA A 487 2.15 4.57 -21.07
C ALA A 487 1.18 5.64 -21.60
N TYR A 488 -0.03 5.69 -21.04
CA TYR A 488 -1.05 6.70 -21.30
C TYR A 488 -1.33 7.46 -20.01
N LEU A 489 -0.75 8.65 -19.86
CA LEU A 489 -0.94 9.49 -18.68
C LEU A 489 -1.82 10.69 -19.05
N ASN A 490 -3.06 10.68 -18.57
CA ASN A 490 -4.02 11.76 -18.70
C ASN A 490 -4.10 12.50 -17.37
N GLY A 491 -3.52 13.69 -17.33
CA GLY A 491 -3.40 14.55 -16.17
C GLY A 491 -3.61 16.01 -16.54
N ASN A 492 -4.59 16.72 -15.96
CA ASN A 492 -4.70 18.18 -16.21
C ASN A 492 -3.38 18.89 -15.87
N GLN A 493 -2.74 18.47 -14.77
CA GLN A 493 -1.42 18.89 -14.36
C GLN A 493 -0.53 17.67 -14.13
N ILE A 494 0.59 17.59 -14.84
CA ILE A 494 1.60 16.55 -14.66
C ILE A 494 2.88 17.24 -14.18
N THR A 495 3.33 16.89 -12.98
CA THR A 495 4.61 17.33 -12.41
C THR A 495 5.53 16.14 -12.29
N ASN A 496 6.71 16.24 -12.89
CA ASN A 496 7.80 15.30 -12.73
C ASN A 496 9.02 16.07 -12.20
N ASP A 497 9.26 16.03 -10.89
CA ASP A 497 10.33 16.77 -10.23
C ASP A 497 11.37 15.81 -9.65
N ASN A 498 12.53 15.69 -10.31
CA ASN A 498 13.54 14.68 -9.97
C ASN A 498 12.95 13.27 -9.98
N GLY A 499 12.12 12.98 -10.98
CA GLY A 499 11.49 11.68 -11.20
C GLY A 499 11.75 11.14 -12.59
N ILE A 500 11.44 9.86 -12.80
CA ILE A 500 11.47 9.18 -14.09
C ILE A 500 10.05 8.83 -14.50
N ILE A 501 9.67 9.26 -15.70
CA ILE A 501 8.47 8.77 -16.40
C ILE A 501 8.92 8.20 -17.73
N SER A 502 8.69 6.92 -17.98
CA SER A 502 9.11 6.26 -19.23
C SER A 502 8.19 5.12 -19.65
N ALA A 503 8.27 4.75 -20.93
CA ALA A 503 7.60 3.60 -21.51
C ALA A 503 8.59 2.87 -22.43
N LYS A 504 8.46 1.55 -22.57
CA LYS A 504 9.26 0.78 -23.53
C LYS A 504 8.82 0.99 -24.97
N LYS A 505 7.55 1.35 -25.17
CA LYS A 505 6.96 1.72 -26.45
C LYS A 505 6.58 3.19 -26.41
N ASN A 506 5.31 3.54 -26.63
CA ASN A 506 4.88 4.93 -26.68
C ASN A 506 4.61 5.48 -25.28
N LEU A 507 5.13 6.68 -25.00
CA LEU A 507 4.71 7.51 -23.87
C LEU A 507 3.79 8.62 -24.38
N ILE A 508 2.54 8.58 -23.96
CA ILE A 508 1.50 9.54 -24.34
C ILE A 508 1.08 10.32 -23.09
N LEU A 509 1.38 11.61 -23.09
CA LEU A 509 1.01 12.55 -22.03
C LEU A 509 -0.06 13.51 -22.57
N THR A 510 -1.18 13.61 -21.86
CA THR A 510 -2.28 14.52 -22.21
C THR A 510 -2.67 15.33 -20.99
N GLY A 511 -2.91 16.63 -21.17
CA GLY A 511 -3.07 17.56 -20.05
C GLY A 511 -3.03 19.02 -20.46
N ASN A 512 -3.16 19.91 -19.47
CA ASN A 512 -3.03 21.36 -19.68
C ASN A 512 -1.59 21.83 -19.41
N THR A 513 -0.91 21.22 -18.44
CA THR A 513 0.45 21.61 -18.05
C THR A 513 1.31 20.39 -17.74
N LEU A 514 2.52 20.38 -18.30
CA LEU A 514 3.60 19.48 -17.93
C LEU A 514 4.73 20.31 -17.31
N ASP A 515 5.01 20.10 -16.04
CA ASP A 515 6.21 20.62 -15.38
C ASP A 515 7.19 19.46 -15.19
N ASN A 516 8.29 19.49 -15.93
CA ASN A 516 9.33 18.47 -15.87
C ASN A 516 10.64 19.13 -15.45
N SER A 517 10.99 19.00 -14.17
CA SER A 517 12.19 19.56 -13.57
C SER A 517 13.15 18.45 -13.16
N GLN A 518 14.43 18.66 -13.47
CA GLN A 518 15.54 17.87 -12.95
C GLN A 518 16.52 18.85 -12.34
N ASN A 519 16.73 18.77 -11.03
CA ASN A 519 17.66 19.58 -10.25
C ASN A 519 19.04 18.91 -10.11
N ILE A 520 19.18 17.68 -10.64
CA ILE A 520 20.41 16.89 -10.63
C ILE A 520 21.08 17.01 -12.00
N GLY A 521 22.40 17.18 -12.01
CA GLY A 521 23.20 17.40 -13.22
C GLY A 521 23.34 18.87 -13.61
N TRP A 522 22.86 19.81 -12.78
CA TRP A 522 23.06 21.24 -13.01
C TRP A 522 24.54 21.58 -13.06
N LYS A 523 24.91 22.46 -14.00
CA LYS A 523 26.26 22.99 -14.11
C LYS A 523 26.25 24.47 -13.76
N LYS A 524 27.06 24.83 -12.77
CA LYS A 524 27.37 26.21 -12.43
C LYS A 524 28.70 26.57 -13.06
N TYR A 525 28.72 27.69 -13.76
CA TYR A 525 29.92 28.23 -14.37
C TYR A 525 30.23 29.60 -13.77
N THR A 526 31.47 29.78 -13.33
CA THR A 526 31.98 31.05 -12.83
C THR A 526 32.97 31.62 -13.84
N TYR A 527 32.69 32.82 -14.32
CA TYR A 527 33.56 33.52 -15.26
C TYR A 527 34.14 34.79 -14.63
N LYS A 528 35.42 35.04 -14.91
CA LYS A 528 36.01 36.37 -14.79
C LYS A 528 35.96 37.05 -16.14
N ASN A 529 35.29 38.20 -16.21
CA ASN A 529 35.30 39.03 -17.40
C ASN A 529 36.51 39.98 -17.40
N TYR A 530 37.27 39.99 -18.50
CA TYR A 530 38.42 40.84 -18.72
C TYR A 530 38.11 41.87 -19.81
N VAL A 531 38.11 43.16 -19.47
CA VAL A 531 37.74 44.23 -20.41
C VAL A 531 38.94 45.07 -20.84
N ILE A 532 38.91 45.59 -22.06
CA ILE A 532 39.95 46.49 -22.57
C ILE A 532 39.85 47.83 -21.88
N ASP A 533 40.99 48.36 -21.42
CA ASP A 533 41.11 49.74 -20.98
C ASP A 533 41.76 50.59 -22.09
N PRO A 534 40.99 51.42 -22.81
CA PRO A 534 41.51 52.24 -23.90
C PRO A 534 42.36 53.42 -23.41
N SER A 535 42.35 53.75 -22.11
CA SER A 535 42.89 55.00 -21.59
C SER A 535 44.43 55.06 -21.46
N ASN A 536 45.15 53.99 -21.86
CA ASN A 536 46.61 53.86 -21.69
C ASN A 536 47.32 53.22 -22.91
N SER A 537 46.83 53.45 -24.12
CA SER A 537 47.28 52.80 -25.38
C SER A 537 48.47 53.48 -26.08
N GLY A 538 49.26 54.29 -25.37
CA GLY A 538 50.47 54.89 -25.92
C GLY A 538 51.60 53.87 -26.07
N SER A 539 51.94 53.54 -27.32
CA SER A 539 52.96 52.56 -27.76
C SER A 539 52.54 51.09 -27.69
N GLY A 540 52.00 50.57 -28.79
CA GLY A 540 51.98 49.15 -29.22
C GLY A 540 51.39 48.07 -28.29
N ILE A 541 50.96 48.42 -27.08
CA ILE A 541 50.59 47.49 -26.01
C ILE A 541 49.23 47.89 -25.45
N VAL A 542 48.25 46.99 -25.56
CA VAL A 542 46.89 47.20 -25.04
C VAL A 542 46.77 46.61 -23.64
N ASN A 543 46.25 47.39 -22.69
CA ASN A 543 46.10 46.99 -21.29
C ASN A 543 44.67 46.47 -21.02
N ILE A 544 44.56 45.30 -20.37
CA ILE A 544 43.27 44.68 -19.99
C ILE A 544 43.04 44.83 -18.48
N ARG A 545 41.90 45.39 -18.04
CA ARG A 545 41.57 45.73 -16.64
C ARG A 545 40.18 45.24 -16.17
N ASN A 546 39.95 45.44 -14.87
CA ASN A 546 38.73 45.30 -14.04
C ASN A 546 37.87 44.03 -14.21
N ILE A 547 37.78 43.28 -13.11
CA ILE A 547 37.09 41.98 -13.01
C ILE A 547 35.66 42.22 -12.52
N LYS A 548 34.67 41.74 -13.27
CA LYS A 548 33.33 41.43 -12.74
C LYS A 548 33.14 39.92 -12.77
N GLU A 549 32.59 39.37 -11.68
CA GLU A 549 32.20 37.97 -11.61
C GLU A 549 30.80 37.80 -12.21
N LEU A 550 30.67 36.90 -13.19
CA LEU A 550 29.39 36.53 -13.77
C LEU A 550 29.14 35.05 -13.46
N ILE A 551 28.04 34.78 -12.76
CA ILE A 551 27.57 33.44 -12.44
C ILE A 551 26.41 33.12 -13.39
N LEU A 552 26.57 32.07 -14.19
CA LEU A 552 25.53 31.59 -15.10
C LEU A 552 25.00 30.23 -14.63
N GLU A 553 23.69 30.16 -14.44
CA GLU A 553 22.95 28.95 -14.05
C GLU A 553 21.99 28.57 -15.18
N THR A 554 22.08 27.32 -15.65
CA THR A 554 21.22 26.84 -16.75
C THR A 554 20.01 26.09 -16.19
N HIS A 555 18.81 26.58 -16.54
CA HIS A 555 17.53 26.00 -16.13
C HIS A 555 16.79 25.50 -17.37
N TYR A 556 16.31 24.26 -17.38
CA TYR A 556 15.40 23.77 -18.42
C TYR A 556 13.97 23.79 -17.86
N LYS A 557 13.14 24.71 -18.36
CA LYS A 557 11.70 24.74 -18.11
C LYS A 557 10.99 24.81 -19.46
N ILE A 558 10.27 23.76 -19.82
CA ILE A 558 9.48 23.72 -21.06
C ILE A 558 8.07 24.18 -20.72
N GLN A 559 7.62 25.30 -21.30
CA GLN A 559 6.22 25.74 -21.29
C GLN A 559 5.67 25.61 -22.71
N GLY A 560 4.80 24.63 -22.98
CA GLY A 560 4.14 24.49 -24.28
C GLY A 560 3.92 23.04 -24.73
N ASP A 561 3.06 22.89 -25.74
CA ASP A 561 2.42 21.63 -26.14
C ASP A 561 3.38 20.47 -26.45
N VAL A 562 2.93 19.28 -26.03
CA VAL A 562 3.63 17.99 -26.08
C VAL A 562 3.92 17.58 -27.52
N PHE A 563 5.20 17.48 -27.85
CA PHE A 563 5.68 16.68 -28.99
C PHE A 563 6.40 15.44 -28.44
N ILE A 564 5.98 14.27 -28.91
CA ILE A 564 6.62 12.98 -28.65
C ILE A 564 8.08 13.09 -29.05
N LEU A 565 8.99 12.82 -28.11
CA LEU A 565 10.39 12.63 -28.40
C LEU A 565 10.85 11.34 -27.73
N GLU A 566 10.93 10.28 -28.53
CA GLU A 566 11.84 9.18 -28.22
C GLU A 566 12.62 8.83 -29.47
N LEU A 567 13.95 8.93 -29.35
CA LEU A 567 14.91 8.19 -30.16
C LEU A 567 16.15 8.00 -29.29
N ILE A 568 16.15 6.92 -28.50
CA ILE A 568 17.39 6.25 -28.17
C ILE A 568 17.70 5.39 -29.39
N ASP A 569 18.64 5.84 -30.21
CA ASP A 569 19.44 4.86 -30.94
C ASP A 569 20.87 5.34 -31.08
N ASN A 570 21.78 4.38 -30.94
CA ASN A 570 23.21 4.58 -30.98
C ASN A 570 23.63 5.40 -32.20
N VAL A 571 24.46 6.41 -31.97
CA VAL A 571 25.17 7.11 -33.04
C VAL A 571 26.10 6.13 -33.75
N LYS A 572 25.62 5.56 -34.85
CA LYS A 572 26.46 5.27 -36.02
C LYS A 572 25.76 5.79 -37.26
N GLN A 573 26.32 6.87 -37.79
CA GLN A 573 25.98 7.46 -39.09
C GLN A 573 25.82 6.38 -40.18
N ARG A 574 24.72 6.42 -40.93
CA ARG A 574 24.77 6.40 -42.41
C ARG A 574 23.42 6.84 -43.01
N LYS A 575 23.54 7.56 -44.11
CA LYS A 575 22.55 8.33 -44.89
C LYS A 575 21.31 7.52 -45.33
N GLY A 576 20.14 8.16 -45.29
CA GLY A 576 18.93 7.75 -46.01
C GLY A 576 17.71 8.59 -45.58
N TYR A 577 17.01 9.21 -46.54
CA TYR A 577 15.86 10.10 -46.31
C TYR A 577 14.64 9.39 -45.69
N ILE A 578 13.86 10.10 -44.87
CA ILE A 578 12.49 9.70 -44.47
C ILE A 578 11.52 10.84 -44.84
N GLN A 579 10.46 10.48 -45.57
CA GLN A 579 9.39 11.36 -46.01
C GLN A 579 8.28 11.39 -44.94
N VAL A 580 7.89 12.58 -44.48
CA VAL A 580 6.84 12.77 -43.47
C VAL A 580 5.60 13.37 -44.14
N ARG A 581 4.45 12.69 -44.01
CA ARG A 581 3.15 13.22 -44.43
C ARG A 581 2.44 13.82 -43.21
N ILE A 582 2.22 15.13 -43.25
CA ILE A 582 1.52 15.90 -42.21
C ILE A 582 0.06 16.03 -42.64
N SER A 583 -0.91 15.62 -41.80
CA SER A 583 -2.29 16.07 -41.91
C SER A 583 -2.60 17.03 -40.76
N SER A 584 -2.72 18.31 -41.10
CA SER A 584 -2.95 19.42 -40.20
C SER A 584 -4.44 19.75 -40.04
N SER A 585 -4.87 19.94 -38.80
CA SER A 585 -6.03 20.76 -38.40
C SER A 585 -6.03 20.77 -36.86
N ILE A 586 -5.93 21.86 -36.09
CA ILE A 586 -6.19 23.29 -36.28
C ILE A 586 -5.21 24.09 -35.40
N LEU A 587 -4.67 25.16 -35.97
CA LEU A 587 -3.77 26.15 -35.37
C LEU A 587 -4.62 27.30 -34.79
N ASN A 588 -4.39 27.67 -33.53
CA ASN A 588 -4.58 29.06 -33.09
C ASN A 588 -3.82 29.31 -31.78
N ILE A 589 -2.65 29.94 -31.85
CA ILE A 589 -1.92 30.44 -30.68
C ILE A 589 -1.55 31.90 -30.96
N ARG A 590 -2.15 32.81 -30.19
CA ARG A 590 -1.58 34.13 -29.90
C ARG A 590 -0.72 33.98 -28.65
N SER A 591 0.57 34.24 -28.75
CA SER A 591 1.41 34.45 -27.58
C SER A 591 2.17 35.78 -27.72
N ALA A 592 2.01 36.62 -26.70
CA ALA A 592 2.81 37.80 -26.49
C ALA A 592 4.09 37.38 -25.76
N VAL A 593 5.23 37.52 -26.41
CA VAL A 593 6.55 37.42 -25.79
C VAL A 593 6.95 38.83 -25.34
N ARG A 594 7.10 39.04 -24.03
CA ARG A 594 7.87 40.19 -23.50
C ARG A 594 9.30 39.72 -23.23
N THR A 595 10.17 39.96 -24.20
CA THR A 595 11.62 40.00 -24.02
C THR A 595 12.04 41.42 -23.70
N ASN A 596 12.62 41.66 -22.53
CA ASN A 596 13.43 42.86 -22.30
C ASN A 596 14.88 42.52 -22.65
N TYR A 597 15.27 42.88 -23.88
CA TYR A 597 16.49 43.59 -24.33
C TYR A 597 17.77 43.53 -23.44
N LEU A 598 19.00 43.35 -23.95
CA LEU A 598 19.61 43.78 -25.22
C LEU A 598 20.69 42.82 -25.75
N LEU A 599 20.73 42.64 -27.08
CA LEU A 599 21.92 42.35 -27.89
C LEU A 599 22.34 43.68 -28.56
N PRO A 600 23.64 43.94 -28.81
CA PRO A 600 24.04 44.90 -29.82
C PRO A 600 24.21 44.22 -31.20
N HIS A 601 23.57 44.81 -32.20
CA HIS A 601 23.88 44.64 -33.61
C HIS A 601 25.17 45.39 -33.94
N HIS A 602 26.15 44.71 -34.55
CA HIS A 602 26.56 44.89 -35.95
C HIS A 602 27.66 43.88 -36.33
#